data_AF-A0A5N6Y825-F1
#
_entry.id   AF-A0A5N6Y825-F1
#
_cell.length_a   1.000
_cell.length_b   1.000
_cell.length_c   1.000
_cell.angle_alpha   90.00
_cell.angle_beta   90.00
_cell.angle_gamma   90.00
#
_symmetry.space_group_name_H-M   'P 1'
#
loop_
_entity.id
_entity.type
_entity.pdbx_description
1 polymer ?
#
loop_
_entity_poly.entity_id
_entity_poly.type
_entity_poly.pdbx_seq_one_letter_code
_entity_poly.pdbx_strand_id
1 'polypeptide(L)' 'MRSIITILSLAALFGLASACTPGKHACGINSNTGKDHIMYCDNGIPHPVAECGTGTYCGYQNNEPKCLPF' A
#
# COMPACT_ATOMS: atom_id res chain seq x y z
N MET A 1 -5.31 18.15 30.89
CA MET A 1 -4.24 18.16 29.88
C MET A 1 -3.69 16.74 29.76
N ARG A 2 -3.98 16.05 28.67
CA ARG A 2 -3.30 14.81 28.25
C ARG A 2 -3.52 14.66 26.76
N SER A 3 -2.58 15.23 26.02
CA SER A 3 -2.42 15.11 24.58
C SER A 3 -2.35 13.64 24.19
N ILE A 4 -3.35 13.15 23.46
CA ILE A 4 -3.23 11.95 22.62
C ILE A 4 -3.89 12.28 21.28
N ILE A 5 -3.40 13.35 20.68
CA ILE A 5 -3.43 13.52 19.23
C ILE A 5 -2.25 12.67 18.74
N THR A 6 -2.35 12.09 17.54
CA THR A 6 -1.28 11.39 16.79
C THR A 6 -1.17 9.86 16.88
N ILE A 7 -2.28 9.11 16.84
CA ILE A 7 -2.26 7.72 16.34
C ILE A 7 -3.26 7.47 15.21
N LEU A 8 -3.95 8.52 14.74
CA LEU A 8 -5.03 8.42 13.76
C LEU A 8 -4.56 8.56 12.29
N SER A 9 -3.25 8.68 12.02
CA SER A 9 -2.80 9.15 10.70
C SER A 9 -2.03 8.16 9.84
N LEU A 10 -1.58 7.00 10.33
CA LEU A 10 -0.88 6.05 9.45
C LEU A 10 -1.83 5.10 8.70
N ALA A 11 -2.96 4.76 9.31
CA ALA A 11 -3.99 3.93 8.65
C ALA A 11 -4.84 4.71 7.63
N ALA A 12 -4.87 6.05 7.71
CA ALA A 12 -5.65 6.91 6.82
C ALA A 12 -4.89 7.35 5.55
N LEU A 13 -3.57 7.10 5.47
CA LEU A 13 -2.76 7.42 4.29
C LEU A 13 -2.86 6.36 3.20
N PHE A 14 -3.40 5.18 3.51
CA PHE A 14 -3.77 4.18 2.53
C PHE A 14 -5.30 4.16 2.46
N GLY A 15 -5.87 4.98 1.57
CA GLY A 15 -7.31 5.17 1.38
C GLY A 15 -8.11 3.93 0.97
N LEU A 16 -7.53 2.73 1.06
CA LEU A 16 -8.21 1.45 1.04
C LEU A 16 -7.56 0.56 2.10
N ALA A 17 -7.99 0.68 3.36
CA ALA A 17 -7.83 -0.42 4.30
C ALA A 17 -8.79 -1.56 3.89
N SER A 18 -8.63 -2.10 2.69
CA SER A 18 -9.01 -3.50 2.48
C SER A 18 -8.09 -4.28 3.42
N ALA A 19 -8.69 -4.95 4.39
CA ALA A 19 -8.00 -5.86 5.29
C ALA A 19 -7.07 -6.74 4.46
N CYS A 20 -5.78 -6.42 4.45
CA CYS A 20 -4.86 -7.14 3.62
C CYS A 20 -4.52 -8.45 4.32
N THR A 21 -4.60 -9.56 3.58
CA THR A 21 -4.39 -10.87 4.17
C THR A 21 -2.93 -10.99 4.64
N PRO A 22 -2.69 -11.36 5.91
CA PRO A 22 -1.33 -11.59 6.40
C PRO A 22 -0.59 -12.56 5.48
N GLY A 23 0.64 -12.22 5.11
CA GLY A 23 1.48 -13.02 4.23
C GLY A 23 1.14 -12.91 2.73
N LYS A 24 0.30 -11.95 2.33
CA LYS A 24 0.00 -11.68 0.92
C LYS A 24 0.53 -10.33 0.47
N HIS A 25 0.80 -10.26 -0.84
CA HIS A 25 1.13 -9.00 -1.48
C HIS A 25 -0.14 -8.34 -2.02
N ALA A 26 -0.17 -7.03 -1.99
CA ALA A 26 -1.25 -6.21 -2.51
C ALA A 26 -0.72 -5.02 -3.31
N CYS A 27 -1.57 -4.47 -4.17
CA CYS A 27 -1.31 -3.16 -4.75
C CYS A 27 -1.88 -2.07 -3.87
N GLY A 28 -1.16 -0.96 -3.76
CA GLY A 28 -1.76 0.26 -3.26
C GLY A 28 -0.97 1.49 -3.65
N ILE A 29 -1.46 2.64 -3.22
CA ILE A 29 -0.98 3.94 -3.66
C ILE A 29 -0.46 4.70 -2.45
N ASN A 30 0.70 5.32 -2.58
CA ASN A 30 1.19 6.26 -1.61
C ASN A 30 0.48 7.60 -1.81
N SER A 31 -0.42 7.96 -0.89
CA SER A 31 -1.21 9.20 -0.99
C SER A 31 -0.38 10.49 -0.94
N ASN A 32 0.89 10.42 -0.51
CA ASN A 32 1.77 11.61 -0.49
C ASN A 32 2.43 11.87 -1.84
N THR A 33 2.83 10.80 -2.55
CA THR A 33 3.54 10.91 -3.84
C THR A 33 2.65 10.62 -5.05
N GLY A 34 1.45 10.05 -4.83
CA GLY A 34 0.57 9.56 -5.88
C GLY A 34 1.14 8.38 -6.67
N LYS A 35 2.19 7.72 -6.15
CA LYS A 35 2.85 6.59 -6.80
C LYS A 35 2.20 5.27 -6.40
N ASP A 36 2.12 4.36 -7.36
CA ASP A 36 1.76 2.97 -7.14
C ASP A 36 2.90 2.23 -6.44
N HIS A 37 2.56 1.35 -5.51
CA HIS A 37 3.50 0.48 -4.81
C HIS A 37 2.95 -0.94 -4.73
N ILE A 38 3.87 -1.90 -4.83
CA ILE A 38 3.63 -3.26 -4.35
C ILE A 38 3.85 -3.23 -2.84
N MET A 39 2.86 -3.72 -2.12
CA MET A 39 2.85 -3.79 -0.66
C MET A 39 2.88 -5.25 -0.23
N TYR A 40 3.57 -5.54 0.87
CA TYR A 40 3.50 -6.81 1.56
C TYR A 40 2.75 -6.61 2.87
N CYS A 41 1.85 -7.52 3.21
CA CYS A 41 1.13 -7.46 4.46
C CYS A 41 1.74 -8.35 5.53
N ASP A 42 2.39 -7.72 6.51
CA ASP A 42 2.88 -8.36 7.72
C ASP A 42 1.85 -8.21 8.83
N ASN A 43 1.31 -9.32 9.34
CA ASN A 43 0.32 -9.32 10.44
C ASN A 43 -0.88 -8.36 10.24
N GLY A 44 -1.33 -8.18 8.99
CA GLY A 44 -2.44 -7.28 8.65
C GLY A 44 -2.06 -5.81 8.50
N ILE A 45 -0.76 -5.50 8.55
CA ILE A 45 -0.20 -4.16 8.33
C ILE A 45 0.44 -4.13 6.93
N PRO A 46 0.00 -3.23 6.03
CA PRO A 46 0.60 -3.08 4.70
C PRO A 46 1.95 -2.34 4.78
N HIS A 47 2.98 -2.95 4.21
CA HIS A 47 4.34 -2.42 4.15
C HIS A 47 4.74 -2.25 2.67
N PRO A 48 5.13 -1.05 2.21
CA PRO A 48 5.60 -0.88 0.83
C PRO A 48 6.91 -1.65 0.64
N VAL A 49 6.97 -2.51 -0.38
CA VAL A 49 8.16 -3.32 -0.72
C VAL A 49 8.77 -2.91 -2.06
N ALA A 50 7.99 -2.32 -2.97
CA ALA A 50 8.49 -1.76 -4.23
C ALA A 50 7.65 -0.57 -4.67
N GLU A 51 8.31 0.50 -5.12
CA GLU A 51 7.66 1.61 -5.83
C GLU A 51 7.61 1.28 -7.33
N CYS A 52 6.46 1.50 -7.95
CA CYS A 52 6.31 1.39 -9.39
C CYS A 52 6.88 2.64 -10.07
N GLY A 53 7.69 2.40 -11.11
CA GLY A 53 8.33 3.45 -11.88
C GLY A 53 7.34 4.30 -12.68
N THR A 54 7.81 5.43 -13.18
CA THR A 54 7.03 6.28 -14.09
C THR A 54 6.60 5.49 -15.33
N GLY A 55 5.34 5.63 -15.74
CA GLY A 55 4.79 4.86 -16.87
C GLY A 55 4.35 3.43 -16.49
N THR A 56 4.38 3.07 -15.21
CA THR A 56 3.86 1.81 -14.69
C THR A 56 2.86 2.04 -13.55
N TYR A 57 1.89 1.13 -13.39
CA TYR A 57 0.93 1.07 -12.29
C TYR A 57 1.01 -0.27 -11.59
N CYS A 58 0.56 -0.36 -10.33
CA CYS A 58 0.47 -1.64 -9.66
C CYS A 58 -0.81 -2.37 -10.10
N GLY A 59 -0.64 -3.50 -10.78
CA GLY A 59 -1.73 -4.38 -11.19
C GLY A 59 -1.47 -5.83 -10.79
N TYR A 60 -2.46 -6.70 -10.97
CA TYR A 60 -2.30 -8.13 -10.74
C TYR A 60 -2.05 -8.85 -12.07
N GLN A 61 -0.96 -9.60 -12.13
CA GLN A 61 -0.66 -10.51 -13.23
C GLN A 61 -0.43 -11.90 -12.64
N ASN A 62 -1.16 -12.91 -13.13
CA ASN A 62 -1.09 -14.28 -12.61
C ASN A 62 -1.35 -14.37 -11.08
N ASN A 63 -2.31 -13.59 -10.56
CA ASN A 63 -2.64 -13.47 -9.14
C ASN A 63 -1.51 -12.90 -8.25
N GLU A 64 -0.46 -12.33 -8.84
CA GLU A 64 0.61 -11.65 -8.11
C GLU A 64 0.61 -10.15 -8.45
N PRO A 65 0.77 -9.25 -7.47
CA PRO A 65 0.89 -7.83 -7.73
C PRO A 65 2.25 -7.52 -8.37
N LYS A 66 2.21 -6.77 -9.46
CA LYS A 66 3.36 -6.37 -10.27
C LYS A 66 3.17 -4.95 -10.77
N CYS A 67 4.28 -4.26 -11.01
CA CYS A 67 4.26 -3.00 -11.74
C CYS A 67 4.10 -3.31 -13.23
N LEU A 68 2.94 -2.98 -13.79
CA LEU A 68 2.57 -3.17 -15.18
C LEU A 68 2.67 -1.82 -15.92
N PRO A 69 3.10 -1.79 -17.19
CA PRO A 69 3.07 -0.57 -17.98
C PRO A 69 1.63 -0.12 -18.25
N PHE A 70 1.39 1.20 -18.31
CA PHE A 70 0.10 1.79 -18.74
C PHE A 70 -0.22 1.46 -20.21
#